data_AF-A0A6A6ZMA8-F1
#
_entry.id   AF-A0A6A6ZMA8-F1
#
_cell.length_a   1.000
_cell.length_b   1.000
_cell.length_c   1.000
_cell.angle_alpha   90.00
_cell.angle_beta   90.00
_cell.angle_gamma   90.00
#
_symmetry.space_group_name_H-M   'P 1'
#
loop_
_entity.id
_entity.type
_entity.pdbx_description
1 polymer ?
#
loop_
_entity_poly.entity_id
_entity_poly.type
_entity_poly.pdbx_seq_one_letter_code
_entity_poly.pdbx_strand_id
1 'polypeptide(L)'
;MAYQAHDACDRHIDECDRINMWKMGLKNLPKPYEEPPAVLPSSYIHVSKAGAGLLATAYFCLPKDVVNSVKSEAREVTSHAITKLVSKLQVVKVFAKWCRQVTSTELMILKEIQQQRRGHTEELPLIELLAWDASGPAPNWIATSTMPVCCNLKSLARCFNEMPEEFIWLVYTQIHQALEFLHRTCSIAHRNLHMGNVIVGYPEPNDSNLPKVKLLDFEMSERAPFYGSVLSEGLIDRDTEGLLSIMQTIIDDSSLECTLCDWLSSAHYPDPRCTSKICSFHKAISQEAVAYSTCDSKFLAKLLTKYGSYAKDKLDACSETSRMHIQYVILKTTKAKSKALENRIQELLSSPDDNSSRVCNVQ
;
A
#
# COMPACT_ATOMS: atom_id res chain seq x y z
N MET A 1 10.84 -6.33 -26.81
CA MET A 1 10.82 -4.86 -26.66
C MET A 1 9.62 -4.42 -25.82
N ALA A 2 9.55 -4.81 -24.54
CA ALA A 2 8.41 -4.50 -23.65
C ALA A 2 8.84 -4.07 -22.23
N TYR A 3 10.13 -3.75 -22.02
CA TYR A 3 10.69 -3.43 -20.70
C TYR A 3 10.76 -1.92 -20.39
N GLN A 4 10.45 -1.04 -21.35
CA GLN A 4 10.59 0.42 -21.18
C GLN A 4 9.31 1.16 -20.76
N ALA A 5 8.15 0.49 -20.70
CA ALA A 5 6.87 1.16 -20.40
C ALA A 5 6.64 1.39 -18.88
N HIS A 6 7.30 0.66 -18.00
CA HIS A 6 7.11 0.82 -16.55
C HIS A 6 7.87 2.04 -15.97
N ASP A 7 9.08 2.35 -16.46
CA ASP A 7 9.92 3.45 -15.92
C ASP A 7 9.43 4.87 -16.32
N ALA A 8 8.65 5.00 -17.39
CA ALA A 8 8.15 6.31 -17.82
C ALA A 8 7.11 6.90 -16.86
N CYS A 9 6.42 6.06 -16.08
CA CYS A 9 5.31 6.49 -15.24
C CYS A 9 5.71 6.98 -13.84
N ASP A 10 6.91 6.62 -13.36
CA ASP A 10 7.43 7.09 -12.07
C ASP A 10 7.88 8.57 -12.13
N ARG A 11 8.17 9.09 -13.33
CA ARG A 11 8.64 10.48 -13.51
C ARG A 11 7.58 11.56 -13.25
N HIS A 12 6.28 11.24 -13.32
CA HIS A 12 5.21 12.22 -13.03
C HIS A 12 4.87 12.34 -11.54
N ILE A 13 5.32 11.40 -10.70
CA ILE A 13 5.10 11.44 -9.25
C ILE A 13 5.94 12.54 -8.58
N ASP A 14 7.08 12.91 -9.20
CA ASP A 14 8.02 13.89 -8.69
C ASP A 14 7.46 15.33 -8.59
N GLU A 15 6.42 15.68 -9.37
CA GLU A 15 5.94 17.07 -9.46
C GLU A 15 4.97 17.45 -8.33
N CYS A 16 4.08 16.55 -7.92
CA CYS A 16 3.18 16.78 -6.77
C CYS A 16 3.95 16.82 -5.45
N ASP A 17 4.93 15.94 -5.28
CA ASP A 17 5.79 15.92 -4.08
C ASP A 17 6.64 17.20 -4.00
N ARG A 18 7.15 17.69 -5.13
CA ARG A 18 7.83 18.99 -5.22
C ARG A 18 6.95 20.15 -4.77
N ILE A 19 5.68 20.21 -5.17
CA ILE A 19 4.76 21.29 -4.77
C ILE A 19 4.55 21.29 -3.25
N ASN A 20 4.40 20.11 -2.64
CA ASN A 20 4.25 20.01 -1.18
C ASN A 20 5.54 20.42 -0.43
N MET A 21 6.73 20.14 -0.99
CA MET A 21 8.00 20.61 -0.42
C MET A 21 8.18 22.11 -0.51
N TRP A 22 7.71 22.74 -1.59
CA TRP A 22 7.71 24.21 -1.70
C TRP A 22 6.89 24.86 -0.58
N LYS A 23 5.78 24.21 -0.18
CA LYS A 23 4.97 24.64 0.97
C LYS A 23 5.68 24.41 2.30
N MET A 24 6.57 23.42 2.40
CA MET A 24 7.41 23.16 3.58
C MET A 24 8.67 24.04 3.68
N GLY A 25 8.86 25.01 2.76
CA GLY A 25 9.98 25.96 2.83
C GLY A 25 11.33 25.42 2.33
N LEU A 26 11.36 24.25 1.69
CA LEU A 26 12.57 23.62 1.15
C LEU A 26 12.95 24.19 -0.23
N LYS A 27 13.06 25.51 -0.35
CA LYS A 27 13.30 26.21 -1.64
C LYS A 27 14.70 25.99 -2.23
N ASN A 28 15.64 25.48 -1.44
CA ASN A 28 17.04 25.27 -1.81
C ASN A 28 17.43 23.79 -1.72
N LEU A 29 16.61 22.89 -2.25
CA LEU A 29 17.07 21.51 -2.43
C LEU A 29 18.24 21.53 -3.42
N PRO A 30 19.41 20.97 -3.08
CA PRO A 30 20.45 20.76 -4.07
C PRO A 30 19.86 20.08 -5.31
N LYS A 31 20.32 20.49 -6.50
CA LYS A 31 20.08 19.74 -7.76
C LYS A 31 20.20 18.25 -7.47
N PRO A 32 19.37 17.37 -8.09
CA PRO A 32 19.36 15.93 -7.79
C PRO A 32 20.79 15.43 -7.82
N TYR A 33 21.38 15.37 -6.63
CA TYR A 33 22.71 14.86 -6.45
C TYR A 33 22.52 13.38 -6.67
N GLU A 34 23.33 12.76 -7.52
CA GLU A 34 23.40 11.31 -7.56
C GLU A 34 23.85 10.87 -6.16
N GLU A 35 22.88 10.68 -5.27
CA GLU A 35 23.16 10.18 -3.93
C GLU A 35 23.81 8.82 -4.13
N PRO A 36 24.93 8.55 -3.42
CA PRO A 36 25.53 7.23 -3.46
C PRO A 36 24.44 6.22 -3.10
N PRO A 37 24.41 5.05 -3.78
CA PRO A 37 23.33 4.11 -3.66
C PRO A 37 23.07 3.78 -2.18
N ALA A 38 21.79 3.82 -1.82
CA ALA A 38 21.32 3.53 -0.47
C ALA A 38 21.93 2.21 0.03
N VAL A 39 22.67 2.27 1.13
CA VAL A 39 23.34 1.10 1.69
C VAL A 39 22.34 0.34 2.55
N LEU A 40 21.98 -0.88 2.12
CA LEU A 40 21.12 -1.78 2.89
C LEU A 40 21.86 -2.29 4.15
N PRO A 41 21.14 -2.49 5.27
CA PRO A 41 21.71 -3.11 6.47
C PRO A 41 22.27 -4.51 6.18
N SER A 42 23.42 -4.84 6.77
CA SER A 42 24.12 -6.11 6.56
C SER A 42 23.37 -7.35 7.04
N SER A 43 22.33 -7.17 7.87
CA SER A 43 21.41 -8.22 8.33
C SER A 43 20.35 -8.60 7.28
N TYR A 44 20.28 -7.89 6.15
CA TYR A 44 19.31 -8.11 5.09
C TYR A 44 19.99 -8.43 3.76
N ILE A 45 19.36 -9.31 2.99
CA ILE A 45 19.75 -9.64 1.61
C ILE A 45 18.74 -8.99 0.67
N HIS A 46 19.25 -8.17 -0.25
CA HIS A 46 18.46 -7.57 -1.32
C HIS A 46 17.91 -8.62 -2.28
N VAL A 47 16.61 -8.56 -2.55
CA VAL A 47 15.95 -9.40 -3.56
C VAL A 47 15.56 -8.56 -4.78
N SER A 48 14.81 -7.48 -4.58
CA SER A 48 14.43 -6.58 -5.67
C SER A 48 14.07 -5.19 -5.16
N LYS A 49 14.02 -4.20 -6.06
CA LYS A 49 13.50 -2.86 -5.72
C LYS A 49 11.97 -2.95 -5.57
N ALA A 50 11.45 -2.42 -4.46
CA ALA A 50 10.01 -2.39 -4.19
C ALA A 50 9.36 -1.10 -4.71
N GLY A 51 10.07 0.02 -4.61
CA GLY A 51 9.68 1.34 -5.08
C GLY A 51 10.75 2.38 -4.72
N ALA A 52 10.65 3.58 -5.28
CA ALA A 52 11.42 4.72 -4.84
C ALA A 52 10.51 5.94 -4.74
N GLY A 53 10.72 6.72 -3.70
CA GLY A 53 10.15 8.04 -3.54
C GLY A 53 11.26 9.04 -3.26
N LEU A 54 10.85 10.27 -2.96
CA LEU A 54 11.76 11.36 -2.71
C LEU A 54 12.56 11.21 -1.41
N LEU A 55 11.94 10.62 -0.38
CA LEU A 55 12.51 10.52 0.97
C LEU A 55 13.23 9.20 1.20
N ALA A 56 12.89 8.16 0.44
CA ALA A 56 13.44 6.82 0.62
C ALA A 56 13.36 5.96 -0.63
N THR A 57 14.23 4.95 -0.68
CA THR A 57 14.08 3.82 -1.59
C THR A 57 13.68 2.58 -0.80
N ALA A 58 12.64 1.88 -1.28
CA ALA A 58 12.13 0.67 -0.68
C ALA A 58 12.60 -0.57 -1.45
N TYR A 59 12.96 -1.62 -0.74
CA TYR A 59 13.49 -2.86 -1.30
C TYR A 59 12.79 -4.08 -0.70
N PHE A 60 12.44 -5.06 -1.54
CA PHE A 60 12.13 -6.39 -1.05
C PHE A 60 13.41 -7.06 -0.60
N CYS A 61 13.42 -7.50 0.66
CA CYS A 61 14.58 -8.09 1.31
C CYS A 61 14.20 -9.35 2.09
N LEU A 62 15.21 -10.19 2.34
CA LEU A 62 15.13 -11.33 3.25
C LEU A 62 16.09 -11.14 4.42
N PRO A 63 15.67 -11.43 5.66
CA PRO A 63 16.60 -11.51 6.79
C PRO A 63 17.68 -12.57 6.53
N LYS A 64 18.95 -12.23 6.74
CA LYS A 64 20.10 -13.09 6.42
C LYS A 64 20.11 -14.37 7.25
N ASP A 65 19.71 -14.28 8.52
CA ASP A 65 19.54 -15.42 9.43
C ASP A 65 18.47 -16.41 8.92
N VAL A 66 17.34 -15.91 8.41
CA VAL A 66 16.29 -16.74 7.80
C VAL A 66 16.80 -17.48 6.56
N VAL A 67 17.54 -16.78 5.68
CA VAL A 67 18.13 -17.40 4.48
C VAL A 67 19.13 -18.49 4.87
N ASN A 68 20.00 -18.22 5.84
CA ASN A 68 20.97 -19.20 6.34
C ASN A 68 20.28 -20.41 6.97
N SER A 69 19.21 -20.21 7.75
CA SER A 69 18.41 -21.29 8.33
C SER A 69 17.85 -22.19 7.23
N VAL A 70 17.19 -21.60 6.22
CA VAL A 70 16.60 -22.38 5.10
C VAL A 70 17.68 -23.11 4.30
N LYS A 71 18.83 -22.50 4.04
CA LYS A 71 19.98 -23.18 3.39
C LYS A 71 20.48 -24.37 4.19
N SER A 72 20.57 -24.23 5.52
CA SER A 72 21.05 -25.31 6.38
C SER A 72 20.09 -26.50 6.45
N GLU A 73 18.78 -26.24 6.34
CA GLU A 73 17.73 -27.26 6.33
C GLU A 73 17.57 -27.93 4.96
N ALA A 74 17.76 -27.18 3.88
CA ALA A 74 17.53 -27.63 2.52
C ALA A 74 18.81 -28.21 1.89
N ARG A 75 18.85 -29.53 1.71
CA ARG A 75 19.95 -30.21 0.98
C ARG A 75 20.02 -29.82 -0.50
N GLU A 76 18.89 -29.43 -1.07
CA GLU A 76 18.73 -29.02 -2.47
C GLU A 76 17.76 -27.83 -2.58
N VAL A 77 17.85 -27.06 -3.66
CA VAL A 77 16.94 -25.95 -3.93
C VAL A 77 15.58 -26.51 -4.36
N THR A 78 14.63 -26.54 -3.42
CA THR A 78 13.28 -27.05 -3.65
C THR A 78 12.26 -25.92 -3.75
N SER A 79 11.13 -26.19 -4.42
CA SER A 79 9.97 -25.28 -4.45
C SER A 79 9.47 -24.94 -3.04
N HIS A 80 9.59 -25.88 -2.10
CA HIS A 80 9.26 -25.66 -0.69
C HIS A 80 10.18 -24.61 -0.03
N ALA A 81 11.50 -24.70 -0.26
CA ALA A 81 12.45 -23.71 0.26
C ALA A 81 12.20 -22.31 -0.31
N ILE A 82 11.89 -22.20 -1.61
CA ILE A 82 11.53 -20.92 -2.24
C ILE A 82 10.26 -20.36 -1.60
N THR A 83 9.19 -21.16 -1.48
CA THR A 83 7.93 -20.75 -0.85
C THR A 83 8.15 -20.27 0.59
N LYS A 84 8.98 -20.99 1.36
CA LYS A 84 9.34 -20.63 2.74
C LYS A 84 10.09 -19.29 2.82
N LEU A 85 10.94 -18.95 1.85
CA LEU A 85 11.60 -17.65 1.82
C LEU A 85 10.68 -16.53 1.32
N VAL A 86 9.86 -16.81 0.30
CA VAL A 86 8.88 -15.86 -0.22
C VAL A 86 7.92 -15.39 0.87
N SER A 87 7.45 -16.29 1.76
CA SER A 87 6.60 -15.93 2.91
C SER A 87 7.32 -15.14 4.02
N LYS A 88 8.65 -15.01 3.94
CA LYS A 88 9.49 -14.25 4.88
C LYS A 88 10.01 -12.95 4.29
N LEU A 89 9.55 -12.57 3.10
CA LEU A 89 9.86 -11.27 2.52
C LEU A 89 9.45 -10.13 3.44
N GLN A 90 10.30 -9.12 3.48
CA GLN A 90 10.07 -7.86 4.15
C GLN A 90 10.35 -6.72 3.18
N VAL A 91 9.81 -5.53 3.46
CA VAL A 91 10.19 -4.31 2.77
C VAL A 91 11.15 -3.53 3.66
N VAL A 92 12.36 -3.28 3.19
CA VAL A 92 13.35 -2.41 3.85
C VAL A 92 13.32 -1.06 3.13
N LYS A 93 12.89 -0.02 3.85
CA LYS A 93 12.87 1.36 3.39
C LYS A 93 14.15 2.03 3.89
N VAL A 94 15.02 2.44 2.98
CA VAL A 94 16.28 3.14 3.28
C VAL A 94 16.10 4.61 2.95
N PHE A 95 16.29 5.46 3.96
CA PHE A 95 16.02 6.88 3.87
C PHE A 95 17.22 7.65 3.35
N ALA A 96 16.94 8.71 2.58
CA ALA A 96 17.95 9.64 2.13
C ALA A 96 18.52 10.43 3.33
N LYS A 97 19.82 10.74 3.29
CA LYS A 97 20.56 11.27 4.47
C LYS A 97 20.01 12.61 4.98
N TRP A 98 19.50 13.43 4.08
CA TRP A 98 18.90 14.73 4.38
C TRP A 98 17.49 14.66 5.02
N CYS A 99 16.82 13.50 5.01
CA CYS A 99 15.42 13.35 5.43
C CYS A 99 15.25 12.86 6.87
N ARG A 100 16.33 12.80 7.66
CA ARG A 100 16.37 12.18 9.01
C ARG A 100 15.25 12.62 9.96
N GLN A 101 14.77 13.86 9.88
CA GLN A 101 13.68 14.32 10.74
C GLN A 101 12.34 13.64 10.42
N VAL A 102 12.04 13.44 9.14
CA VAL A 102 10.79 12.79 8.70
C VAL A 102 10.79 11.31 9.08
N THR A 103 11.96 10.66 9.08
CA THR A 103 12.09 9.23 9.42
C THR A 103 11.77 8.94 10.88
N SER A 104 12.07 9.88 11.79
CA SER A 104 11.70 9.77 13.20
C SER A 104 10.18 9.78 13.39
N THR A 105 9.44 10.59 12.61
CA THR A 105 7.97 10.63 12.66
C THR A 105 7.37 9.29 12.23
N GLU A 106 7.77 8.76 11.07
CA GLU A 106 7.24 7.48 10.56
C GLU A 106 7.51 6.35 11.56
N LEU A 107 8.74 6.25 12.09
CA LEU A 107 9.09 5.24 13.09
C LEU A 107 8.24 5.37 14.38
N MET A 108 8.04 6.60 14.87
CA MET A 108 7.21 6.84 16.06
C MET A 108 5.75 6.43 15.84
N ILE A 109 5.18 6.77 14.69
CA ILE A 109 3.81 6.40 14.32
C ILE A 109 3.66 4.88 14.23
N LEU A 110 4.57 4.20 13.53
CA LEU A 110 4.54 2.74 13.41
C LEU A 110 4.71 2.02 14.74
N LYS A 111 5.56 2.53 15.66
CA LYS A 111 5.68 1.99 17.02
C LYS A 111 4.39 2.15 17.82
N GLU A 112 3.71 3.29 17.72
CA GLU A 112 2.44 3.54 18.38
C GLU A 112 1.35 2.58 17.86
N ILE A 113 1.23 2.44 16.54
CA ILE A 113 0.32 1.48 15.90
C ILE A 113 0.58 0.06 16.43
N GLN A 114 1.84 -0.37 16.47
CA GLN A 114 2.21 -1.68 16.96
C GLN A 114 1.91 -1.88 18.46
N GLN A 115 2.06 -0.83 19.28
CA GLN A 115 1.74 -0.87 20.70
C GLN A 115 0.23 -1.03 20.92
N GLN A 116 -0.59 -0.23 20.25
CA GLN A 116 -2.05 -0.28 20.37
C GLN A 116 -2.63 -1.58 19.80
N ARG A 117 -1.98 -2.16 18.79
CA ARG A 117 -2.40 -3.43 18.19
C ARG A 117 -2.31 -4.64 19.13
N ARG A 118 -1.51 -4.61 20.19
CA ARG A 118 -1.34 -5.77 21.12
C ARG A 118 -2.64 -6.26 21.76
N GLY A 119 -3.70 -5.44 21.79
CA GLY A 119 -5.03 -5.81 22.27
C GLY A 119 -5.97 -6.39 21.21
N HIS A 120 -5.55 -6.43 19.94
CA HIS A 120 -6.40 -6.88 18.82
C HIS A 120 -6.00 -8.27 18.36
N THR A 121 -6.96 -9.19 18.32
CA THR A 121 -6.77 -10.56 17.83
C THR A 121 -6.86 -10.66 16.32
N GLU A 122 -7.54 -9.70 15.67
CA GLU A 122 -7.76 -9.69 14.23
C GLU A 122 -6.57 -9.07 13.49
N GLU A 123 -6.31 -9.58 12.27
CA GLU A 123 -5.32 -8.96 11.38
C GLU A 123 -5.85 -7.60 10.92
N LEU A 124 -5.12 -6.53 11.24
CA LEU A 124 -5.46 -5.19 10.81
C LEU A 124 -4.90 -4.93 9.40
N PRO A 125 -5.61 -4.15 8.55
CA PRO A 125 -5.18 -3.77 7.20
C PRO A 125 -4.08 -2.69 7.21
N LEU A 126 -3.05 -2.91 8.02
CA LEU A 126 -1.90 -2.03 8.25
C LEU A 126 -0.62 -2.85 8.15
N ILE A 127 0.45 -2.24 7.66
CA ILE A 127 1.78 -2.85 7.75
C ILE A 127 2.30 -2.89 9.19
N GLU A 128 3.14 -3.87 9.46
CA GLU A 128 3.80 -4.07 10.74
C GLU A 128 5.25 -3.61 10.68
N LEU A 129 5.70 -2.90 11.72
CA LEU A 129 7.11 -2.62 11.94
C LEU A 129 7.80 -3.88 12.47
N LEU A 130 8.82 -4.35 11.76
CA LEU A 130 9.55 -5.58 12.08
C LEU A 130 10.93 -5.28 12.68
N ALA A 131 11.64 -4.30 12.12
CA ALA A 131 12.95 -3.86 12.61
C ALA A 131 13.23 -2.41 12.19
N TRP A 132 14.23 -1.78 12.81
CA TRP A 132 14.67 -0.44 12.44
C TRP A 132 16.14 -0.23 12.83
N ASP A 133 16.76 0.78 12.23
CA ASP A 133 18.09 1.24 12.60
C ASP A 133 18.09 1.96 13.96
N ALA A 134 18.72 1.35 14.96
CA ALA A 134 18.88 1.93 16.29
C ALA A 134 20.29 2.54 16.51
N SER A 135 21.12 2.65 15.47
CA SER A 135 22.51 3.14 15.60
C SER A 135 22.63 4.64 15.84
N GLY A 136 21.55 5.40 15.65
CA GLY A 136 21.54 6.85 15.79
C GLY A 136 20.21 7.42 16.26
N PRO A 137 20.11 8.76 16.39
CA PRO A 137 18.90 9.43 16.86
C PRO A 137 17.73 9.37 15.86
N ALA A 138 18.04 9.17 14.57
CA ALA A 138 17.06 8.96 13.52
C ALA A 138 17.43 7.69 12.76
N PRO A 139 16.46 6.82 12.42
CA PRO A 139 16.76 5.59 11.70
C PRO A 139 17.20 5.89 10.27
N ASN A 140 18.28 5.25 9.79
CA ASN A 140 18.62 5.27 8.37
C ASN A 140 17.76 4.29 7.56
N TRP A 141 17.14 3.31 8.22
CA TRP A 141 16.21 2.38 7.58
C TRP A 141 15.17 1.84 8.56
N ILE A 142 14.04 1.42 8.02
CA ILE A 142 13.02 0.61 8.72
C ILE A 142 12.69 -0.62 7.87
N ALA A 143 12.32 -1.72 8.53
CA ALA A 143 11.83 -2.92 7.89
C ALA A 143 10.37 -3.16 8.29
N THR A 144 9.51 -3.37 7.31
CA THR A 144 8.08 -3.58 7.50
C THR A 144 7.60 -4.88 6.86
N SER A 145 6.48 -5.41 7.35
CA SER A 145 5.80 -6.55 6.73
C SER A 145 5.35 -6.21 5.31
N THR A 146 5.25 -7.23 4.46
CA THR A 146 4.66 -7.12 3.12
C THR A 146 3.89 -8.39 2.78
N MET A 147 3.25 -8.39 1.61
CA MET A 147 2.73 -9.58 0.96
C MET A 147 3.66 -9.99 -0.20
N PRO A 148 3.93 -11.29 -0.40
CA PRO A 148 4.78 -11.77 -1.49
C PRO A 148 4.19 -11.52 -2.88
N VAL A 149 2.86 -11.62 -2.98
CA VAL A 149 2.11 -11.38 -4.21
C VAL A 149 1.33 -10.10 -4.00
N CYS A 150 1.90 -8.95 -4.33
CA CYS A 150 1.21 -7.67 -4.18
C CYS A 150 1.58 -6.63 -5.24
N CYS A 151 0.65 -5.70 -5.42
CA CYS A 151 0.83 -4.46 -6.18
C CYS A 151 0.16 -3.32 -5.43
N ASN A 152 0.53 -2.08 -5.72
CA ASN A 152 -0.26 -0.95 -5.26
C ASN A 152 -1.53 -0.81 -6.11
N LEU A 153 -2.58 -0.26 -5.51
CA LEU A 153 -3.91 -0.16 -6.10
C LEU A 153 -3.92 0.71 -7.37
N LYS A 154 -3.05 1.73 -7.43
CA LYS A 154 -2.83 2.58 -8.61
C LYS A 154 -2.33 1.78 -9.82
N SER A 155 -1.36 0.88 -9.61
CA SER A 155 -0.86 -0.01 -10.67
C SER A 155 -1.92 -1.00 -11.12
N LEU A 156 -2.74 -1.51 -10.19
CA LEU A 156 -3.82 -2.42 -10.52
C LEU A 156 -4.90 -1.76 -11.39
N ALA A 157 -5.36 -0.56 -11.00
CA ALA A 157 -6.36 0.20 -11.75
C ALA A 157 -5.90 0.56 -13.18
N ARG A 158 -4.60 0.77 -13.38
CA ARG A 158 -4.03 1.00 -14.73
C ARG A 158 -4.07 -0.24 -15.63
N CYS A 159 -4.11 -1.44 -15.05
CA CYS A 159 -4.10 -2.69 -15.80
C CYS A 159 -5.51 -3.17 -16.17
N PHE A 160 -6.55 -2.65 -15.51
CA PHE A 160 -7.92 -3.12 -15.66
C PHE A 160 -8.89 -1.95 -15.61
N ASN A 161 -9.64 -1.80 -16.70
CA ASN A 161 -10.73 -0.81 -16.82
C ASN A 161 -12.03 -1.29 -16.15
N GLU A 162 -12.06 -2.48 -15.55
CA GLU A 162 -13.24 -2.98 -14.85
C GLU A 162 -12.76 -3.76 -13.63
N MET A 163 -13.30 -3.41 -12.47
CA MET A 163 -13.01 -4.09 -11.21
C MET A 163 -14.27 -4.84 -10.76
N PRO A 164 -14.15 -6.09 -10.30
CA PRO A 164 -15.29 -6.82 -9.72
C PRO A 164 -15.94 -6.03 -8.59
N GLU A 165 -17.27 -6.01 -8.50
CA GLU A 165 -17.98 -5.26 -7.45
C GLU A 165 -17.51 -5.68 -6.05
N GLU A 166 -17.30 -6.98 -5.82
CA GLU A 166 -16.80 -7.51 -4.57
C GLU A 166 -15.38 -7.01 -4.22
N PHE A 167 -14.54 -6.73 -5.24
CA PHE A 167 -13.23 -6.11 -5.01
C PHE A 167 -13.37 -4.68 -4.51
N ILE A 168 -14.32 -3.91 -5.06
CA ILE A 168 -14.58 -2.53 -4.63
C ILE A 168 -15.03 -2.52 -3.16
N TRP A 169 -15.95 -3.42 -2.79
CA TRP A 169 -16.38 -3.56 -1.40
C TRP A 169 -15.27 -4.04 -0.46
N LEU A 170 -14.37 -4.90 -0.94
CA LEU A 170 -13.21 -5.37 -0.17
C LEU A 170 -12.25 -4.22 0.15
N VAL A 171 -11.91 -3.42 -0.86
CA VAL A 171 -11.05 -2.23 -0.70
C VAL A 171 -11.67 -1.23 0.26
N TYR A 172 -12.95 -0.89 0.06
CA TYR A 172 -13.67 0.01 0.96
C TYR A 172 -13.63 -0.47 2.41
N THR A 173 -13.99 -1.73 2.62
CA THR A 173 -14.13 -2.30 3.97
C THR A 173 -12.78 -2.33 4.70
N GLN A 174 -11.72 -2.79 4.03
CA GLN A 174 -10.41 -2.88 4.68
C GLN A 174 -9.74 -1.51 4.88
N ILE A 175 -9.85 -0.56 3.94
CA ILE A 175 -9.34 0.79 4.18
C ILE A 175 -10.12 1.46 5.33
N HIS A 176 -11.45 1.32 5.35
CA HIS A 176 -12.26 1.85 6.44
C HIS A 176 -11.84 1.25 7.79
N GLN A 177 -11.65 -0.06 7.89
CA GLN A 177 -11.18 -0.72 9.12
C GLN A 177 -9.81 -0.18 9.57
N ALA A 178 -8.87 0.04 8.64
CA ALA A 178 -7.58 0.66 8.95
C ALA A 178 -7.75 2.07 9.51
N LEU A 179 -8.53 2.92 8.83
CA LEU A 179 -8.78 4.30 9.25
C LEU A 179 -9.50 4.36 10.59
N GLU A 180 -10.50 3.51 10.82
CA GLU A 180 -11.21 3.45 12.09
C GLU A 180 -10.26 3.13 13.24
N PHE A 181 -9.37 2.13 13.06
CA PHE A 181 -8.36 1.81 14.06
C PHE A 181 -7.38 2.98 14.27
N LEU A 182 -6.86 3.58 13.20
CA LEU A 182 -5.92 4.70 13.29
C LEU A 182 -6.54 5.90 14.01
N HIS A 183 -7.76 6.29 13.61
CA HIS A 183 -8.45 7.45 14.17
C HIS A 183 -8.89 7.18 15.61
N ARG A 184 -9.66 6.10 15.85
CA ARG A 184 -10.31 5.86 17.15
C ARG A 184 -9.39 5.25 18.19
N THR A 185 -8.51 4.33 17.80
CA THR A 185 -7.66 3.62 18.75
C THR A 185 -6.32 4.31 18.91
N CYS A 186 -5.68 4.74 17.82
CA CYS A 186 -4.36 5.36 17.88
C CYS A 186 -4.38 6.89 18.00
N SER A 187 -5.51 7.55 17.69
CA SER A 187 -5.56 9.01 17.50
C SER A 187 -4.52 9.51 16.49
N ILE A 188 -4.38 8.79 15.37
CA ILE A 188 -3.43 9.07 14.28
C ILE A 188 -4.21 9.30 12.99
N ALA A 189 -3.93 10.38 12.29
CA ALA A 189 -4.35 10.57 10.90
C ALA A 189 -3.22 10.16 9.94
N HIS A 190 -3.57 9.48 8.84
CA HIS A 190 -2.62 9.01 7.84
C HIS A 190 -2.04 10.18 7.02
N ARG A 191 -2.89 11.13 6.62
CA ARG A 191 -2.63 12.39 5.89
C ARG A 191 -2.08 12.28 4.47
N ASN A 192 -1.67 11.10 4.04
CA ASN A 192 -1.22 10.81 2.68
C ASN A 192 -1.93 9.57 2.08
N LEU A 193 -3.23 9.47 2.27
CA LEU A 193 -4.02 8.35 1.75
C LEU A 193 -4.33 8.56 0.27
N HIS A 194 -3.76 7.72 -0.60
CA HIS A 194 -4.04 7.65 -2.02
C HIS A 194 -3.76 6.24 -2.56
N MET A 195 -4.20 5.91 -3.77
CA MET A 195 -4.09 4.55 -4.36
C MET A 195 -2.64 4.01 -4.47
N GLY A 196 -1.63 4.88 -4.41
CA GLY A 196 -0.22 4.47 -4.42
C GLY A 196 0.24 3.92 -3.06
N ASN A 197 -0.39 4.37 -1.98
CA ASN A 197 -0.11 3.98 -0.60
C ASN A 197 -1.08 2.91 -0.08
N VAL A 198 -1.79 2.26 -0.99
CA VAL A 198 -2.62 1.09 -0.71
C VAL A 198 -2.07 -0.09 -1.50
N ILE A 199 -1.63 -1.15 -0.81
CA ILE A 199 -1.27 -2.41 -1.47
C ILE A 199 -2.38 -3.42 -1.35
N VAL A 200 -2.56 -4.18 -2.42
CA VAL A 200 -3.48 -5.31 -2.51
C VAL A 200 -2.73 -6.55 -2.94
N GLY A 201 -3.04 -7.68 -2.32
CA GLY A 201 -2.27 -8.89 -2.56
C GLY A 201 -2.68 -10.09 -1.73
N TYR A 202 -1.86 -11.13 -1.81
CA TYR A 202 -2.04 -12.37 -1.06
C TYR A 202 -0.86 -12.60 -0.12
N PRO A 203 -1.11 -12.94 1.16
CA PRO A 203 -0.05 -13.29 2.10
C PRO A 203 0.64 -14.60 1.70
N GLU A 204 -0.08 -15.50 1.04
CA GLU A 204 0.45 -16.75 0.49
C GLU A 204 0.14 -16.86 -1.01
N PRO A 205 1.08 -17.34 -1.85
CA PRO A 205 0.90 -17.40 -3.30
C PRO A 205 -0.29 -18.25 -3.78
N ASN A 206 -0.68 -19.25 -2.99
CA ASN A 206 -1.74 -20.21 -3.32
C ASN A 206 -3.00 -20.00 -2.47
N ASP A 207 -3.14 -18.83 -1.83
CA ASP A 207 -4.31 -18.52 -1.03
C ASP A 207 -5.55 -18.38 -1.92
N SER A 208 -6.57 -19.20 -1.65
CA SER A 208 -7.88 -19.13 -2.32
C SER A 208 -8.85 -18.16 -1.64
N ASN A 209 -8.45 -17.56 -0.51
CA ASN A 209 -9.24 -16.54 0.16
C ASN A 209 -9.25 -15.22 -0.62
N LEU A 210 -10.02 -14.26 -0.13
CA LEU A 210 -9.97 -12.89 -0.66
C LEU A 210 -8.61 -12.25 -0.39
N PRO A 211 -8.12 -11.37 -1.29
CA PRO A 211 -6.86 -10.69 -1.07
C PRO A 211 -6.95 -9.76 0.16
N LYS A 212 -5.78 -9.42 0.69
CA LYS A 212 -5.63 -8.44 1.76
C LYS A 212 -5.30 -7.08 1.18
N VAL A 213 -5.77 -6.05 1.85
CA VAL A 213 -5.49 -4.65 1.58
C VAL A 213 -4.69 -4.11 2.76
N LYS A 214 -3.56 -3.44 2.51
CA LYS A 214 -2.77 -2.82 3.57
C LYS A 214 -2.42 -1.37 3.21
N LEU A 215 -2.55 -0.48 4.18
CA LEU A 215 -2.05 0.89 4.07
C LEU A 215 -0.53 0.92 4.28
N LEU A 216 0.14 1.80 3.53
CA LEU A 216 1.57 2.04 3.56
C LEU A 216 1.87 3.52 3.80
N ASP A 217 3.13 3.78 4.15
CA ASP A 217 3.75 5.11 4.06
C ASP A 217 3.18 6.15 5.04
N PHE A 218 3.68 6.08 6.29
CA PHE A 218 3.21 6.90 7.41
C PHE A 218 4.10 8.14 7.64
N GLU A 219 4.86 8.57 6.63
CA GLU A 219 5.78 9.72 6.72
C GLU A 219 5.08 11.04 7.01
N MET A 220 3.87 11.21 6.47
CA MET A 220 3.06 12.42 6.66
C MET A 220 2.06 12.27 7.80
N SER A 221 2.01 11.11 8.45
CA SER A 221 1.02 10.84 9.49
C SER A 221 1.27 11.69 10.73
N GLU A 222 0.19 12.03 11.42
CA GLU A 222 0.24 12.94 12.56
C GLU A 222 -0.69 12.46 13.66
N ARG A 223 -0.30 12.72 14.91
CA ARG A 223 -1.17 12.52 16.06
C ARG A 223 -2.23 13.63 16.09
N ALA A 224 -3.49 13.24 16.13
CA ALA A 224 -4.58 14.17 16.35
C ALA A 224 -4.48 14.73 17.78
N PRO A 225 -4.39 16.06 17.98
CA PRO A 225 -4.26 16.64 19.30
C PRO A 225 -5.60 16.53 20.05
N PHE A 226 -5.72 15.55 20.96
CA PHE A 226 -6.93 15.20 21.74
C PHE A 226 -8.22 15.01 20.92
N TYR A 227 -8.90 13.87 21.13
CA TYR A 227 -10.15 13.56 20.45
C TYR A 227 -11.22 14.63 20.72
N GLY A 228 -11.74 15.27 19.67
CA GLY A 228 -12.76 16.32 19.76
C GLY A 228 -12.24 17.76 19.68
N SER A 229 -10.94 17.98 19.40
CA SER A 229 -10.46 19.31 19.04
C SER A 229 -10.73 19.61 17.56
N VAL A 230 -10.94 20.89 17.21
CA VAL A 230 -11.14 21.32 15.80
C VAL A 230 -9.96 20.91 14.90
N LEU A 231 -8.74 20.87 15.45
CA LEU A 231 -7.56 20.41 14.73
C LEU A 231 -7.59 18.90 14.46
N SER A 232 -8.17 18.11 15.36
CA SER A 232 -8.35 16.66 15.14
C SER A 232 -9.34 16.35 14.03
N GLU A 233 -10.41 17.14 13.89
CA GLU A 233 -11.43 16.96 12.85
C GLU A 233 -10.81 17.17 11.46
N GLY A 234 -10.12 18.30 11.23
CA GLY A 234 -9.53 18.60 9.93
C GLY A 234 -8.44 17.61 9.46
N LEU A 235 -7.80 16.87 10.37
CA LEU A 235 -6.85 15.82 10.01
C LEU A 235 -7.56 14.54 9.54
N ILE A 236 -8.65 14.16 10.19
CA ILE A 236 -9.49 13.00 9.84
C ILE A 236 -10.22 13.26 8.51
N ASP A 237 -10.63 14.50 8.27
CA ASP A 237 -11.32 14.89 7.04
C ASP A 237 -10.44 14.63 5.80
N ARG A 238 -9.11 14.86 5.90
CA ARG A 238 -8.18 14.54 4.80
C ARG A 238 -8.07 13.06 4.48
N ASP A 239 -8.10 12.19 5.49
CA ASP A 239 -8.11 10.74 5.25
C ASP A 239 -9.44 10.31 4.63
N THR A 240 -10.53 10.96 5.03
CA THR A 240 -11.85 10.73 4.42
C THR A 240 -11.84 11.15 2.95
N GLU A 241 -11.32 12.32 2.62
CA GLU A 241 -11.13 12.78 1.23
C GLU A 241 -10.28 11.80 0.42
N GLY A 242 -9.17 11.31 1.00
CA GLY A 242 -8.31 10.30 0.37
C GLY A 242 -9.06 9.00 0.06
N LEU A 243 -9.86 8.49 1.00
CA LEU A 243 -10.69 7.31 0.79
C LEU A 243 -11.74 7.56 -0.30
N LEU A 244 -12.47 8.68 -0.26
CA LEU A 244 -13.47 9.02 -1.27
C LEU A 244 -12.85 9.13 -2.65
N SER A 245 -11.67 9.74 -2.77
CA SER A 245 -10.93 9.83 -4.03
C SER A 245 -10.52 8.45 -4.56
N ILE A 246 -10.02 7.55 -3.68
CA ILE A 246 -9.70 6.16 -4.05
C ILE A 246 -10.96 5.45 -4.57
N MET A 247 -12.07 5.53 -3.84
CA MET A 247 -13.31 4.84 -4.21
C MET A 247 -13.90 5.39 -5.50
N GLN A 248 -13.92 6.71 -5.67
CA GLN A 248 -14.39 7.36 -6.90
C GLN A 248 -13.54 6.89 -8.09
N THR A 249 -12.22 6.90 -7.98
CA THR A 249 -11.32 6.49 -9.07
C THR A 249 -11.56 5.03 -9.46
N ILE A 250 -11.64 4.12 -8.48
CA ILE A 250 -11.83 2.69 -8.77
C ILE A 250 -13.20 2.42 -9.37
N ILE A 251 -14.24 3.16 -8.97
CA ILE A 251 -15.58 2.99 -9.54
C ILE A 251 -15.68 3.63 -10.94
N ASP A 252 -15.13 4.82 -11.15
CA ASP A 252 -15.16 5.52 -12.44
C ASP A 252 -14.33 4.79 -13.49
N ASP A 253 -13.09 4.41 -13.13
CA ASP A 253 -12.21 3.64 -14.01
C ASP A 253 -12.76 2.24 -14.23
N SER A 254 -13.66 1.74 -13.39
CA SER A 254 -14.29 0.43 -13.56
C SER A 254 -15.41 0.41 -14.60
N SER A 255 -15.61 1.52 -15.34
CA SER A 255 -16.72 1.81 -16.25
C SER A 255 -17.67 0.64 -16.38
N LEU A 256 -18.51 0.47 -15.35
CA LEU A 256 -19.57 -0.52 -15.39
C LEU A 256 -20.28 -0.24 -16.71
N GLU A 257 -20.16 -1.15 -17.67
CA GLU A 257 -20.89 -1.14 -18.94
C GLU A 257 -22.39 -1.28 -18.62
N CYS A 258 -22.95 -0.28 -17.95
CA CYS A 258 -24.30 0.13 -18.19
C CYS A 258 -24.31 0.67 -19.61
N THR A 259 -24.37 -0.25 -20.57
CA THR A 259 -24.62 0.01 -22.00
C THR A 259 -25.93 0.77 -22.24
N LEU A 260 -26.72 1.04 -21.18
CA LEU A 260 -27.90 1.91 -21.17
C LEU A 260 -27.60 3.38 -20.76
N CYS A 261 -26.37 3.67 -20.33
CA CYS A 261 -25.96 4.95 -19.75
C CYS A 261 -25.20 5.86 -20.73
N ASP A 262 -25.03 5.45 -21.99
CA ASP A 262 -24.19 6.12 -23.01
C ASP A 262 -24.78 7.40 -23.63
N TRP A 263 -25.71 8.07 -22.95
CA TRP A 263 -26.30 9.32 -23.44
C TRP A 263 -26.10 10.46 -22.43
N LEU A 264 -25.20 11.39 -22.83
CA LEU A 264 -24.97 12.75 -22.32
C LEU A 264 -23.72 12.94 -21.44
N SER A 265 -22.59 12.78 -22.11
CA SER A 265 -21.37 13.60 -21.99
C SER A 265 -21.54 14.99 -21.35
N SER A 266 -21.32 15.07 -20.04
CA SER A 266 -20.43 16.01 -19.31
C SER A 266 -20.84 16.04 -17.84
N ALA A 267 -19.89 15.74 -16.95
CA ALA A 267 -20.05 15.34 -15.55
C ALA A 267 -20.54 13.90 -15.36
N HIS A 268 -19.65 13.02 -14.87
CA HIS A 268 -19.88 11.60 -14.58
C HIS A 268 -20.88 11.42 -13.42
N TYR A 269 -22.17 11.72 -13.67
CA TYR A 269 -23.22 11.37 -12.73
C TYR A 269 -23.74 9.95 -13.03
N PRO A 270 -23.92 9.09 -12.01
CA PRO A 270 -24.47 7.76 -12.20
C PRO A 270 -25.90 7.83 -12.75
N ASP A 271 -26.26 6.93 -13.67
CA ASP A 271 -27.62 6.87 -14.25
C ASP A 271 -28.65 6.76 -13.12
N PRO A 272 -29.60 7.70 -13.03
CA PRO A 272 -30.63 7.70 -11.99
C PRO A 272 -31.49 6.42 -11.97
N ARG A 273 -31.44 5.60 -13.04
CA ARG A 273 -32.15 4.32 -13.17
C ARG A 273 -31.32 3.12 -12.70
N CYS A 274 -30.02 3.26 -12.47
CA CYS A 274 -29.20 2.17 -11.91
C CYS A 274 -29.57 1.95 -10.44
N THR A 275 -30.26 0.86 -10.14
CA THR A 275 -30.71 0.51 -8.78
C THR A 275 -29.69 -0.31 -7.99
N SER A 276 -28.53 -0.62 -8.58
CA SER A 276 -27.49 -1.37 -7.89
C SER A 276 -26.99 -0.57 -6.67
N LYS A 277 -26.64 -1.29 -5.60
CA LYS A 277 -26.13 -0.64 -4.38
C LYS A 277 -24.82 0.08 -4.66
N ILE A 278 -23.97 -0.46 -5.54
CA ILE A 278 -22.73 0.19 -5.95
C ILE A 278 -22.99 1.51 -6.69
N CYS A 279 -23.98 1.60 -7.58
CA CYS A 279 -24.37 2.88 -8.21
C CYS A 279 -24.87 3.89 -7.15
N SER A 280 -25.66 3.43 -6.18
CA SER A 280 -26.13 4.31 -5.10
C SER A 280 -25.00 4.78 -4.17
N PHE A 281 -23.98 3.95 -3.97
CA PHE A 281 -22.79 4.26 -3.18
C PHE A 281 -21.90 5.26 -3.91
N HIS A 282 -21.64 5.00 -5.19
CA HIS A 282 -20.94 5.92 -6.09
C HIS A 282 -21.60 7.29 -6.11
N LYS A 283 -22.93 7.35 -6.30
CA LYS A 283 -23.69 8.60 -6.24
C LYS A 283 -23.47 9.34 -4.93
N ALA A 284 -23.47 8.64 -3.80
CA ALA A 284 -23.24 9.25 -2.50
C ALA A 284 -21.82 9.82 -2.39
N ILE A 285 -20.80 9.10 -2.85
CA ILE A 285 -19.40 9.57 -2.89
C ILE A 285 -19.27 10.79 -3.78
N SER A 286 -19.81 10.74 -5.01
CA SER A 286 -19.73 11.84 -5.97
C SER A 286 -20.47 13.09 -5.48
N GLN A 287 -21.62 12.93 -4.83
CA GLN A 287 -22.34 14.05 -4.21
C GLN A 287 -21.52 14.72 -3.11
N GLU A 288 -20.85 13.94 -2.26
CA GLU A 288 -19.98 14.50 -1.22
C GLU A 288 -18.73 15.15 -1.80
N ALA A 289 -18.11 14.53 -2.81
CA ALA A 289 -16.93 15.06 -3.49
C ALA A 289 -17.21 16.41 -4.17
N VAL A 290 -18.44 16.61 -4.69
CA VAL A 290 -18.87 17.90 -5.27
C VAL A 290 -19.26 18.92 -4.19
N ALA A 291 -19.83 18.46 -3.07
CA ALA A 291 -20.41 19.34 -2.06
C ALA A 291 -19.38 20.12 -1.23
N TYR A 292 -18.09 19.75 -1.20
CA TYR A 292 -17.21 20.25 -0.15
C TYR A 292 -15.81 20.74 -0.54
N SER A 293 -15.48 21.85 0.11
CA SER A 293 -14.14 22.34 0.48
C SER A 293 -13.68 21.85 1.87
N THR A 294 -14.49 21.06 2.59
CA THR A 294 -14.19 20.45 3.91
C THR A 294 -15.05 19.19 4.13
N CYS A 295 -14.54 17.99 3.87
CA CYS A 295 -15.29 16.75 4.11
C CYS A 295 -15.72 16.64 5.59
N ASP A 296 -16.97 16.27 5.90
CA ASP A 296 -17.42 16.06 7.29
C ASP A 296 -17.03 14.65 7.74
N SER A 297 -16.18 14.49 8.76
CA SER A 297 -15.87 13.17 9.36
C SER A 297 -17.11 12.30 9.68
N LYS A 298 -18.29 12.90 9.93
CA LYS A 298 -19.54 12.16 10.11
C LYS A 298 -20.02 11.47 8.82
N PHE A 299 -19.57 11.92 7.65
CA PHE A 299 -19.88 11.32 6.36
C PHE A 299 -19.38 9.88 6.27
N LEU A 300 -18.16 9.60 6.72
CA LEU A 300 -17.64 8.23 6.73
C LEU A 300 -18.51 7.32 7.61
N ALA A 301 -18.92 7.81 8.79
CA ALA A 301 -19.84 7.10 9.67
C ALA A 301 -21.22 6.86 9.01
N LYS A 302 -21.73 7.82 8.23
CA LYS A 302 -22.98 7.68 7.45
C LYS A 302 -22.82 6.62 6.34
N LEU A 303 -21.69 6.61 5.62
CA LEU A 303 -21.41 5.59 4.62
C LEU A 303 -21.35 4.19 5.25
N LEU A 304 -20.64 4.04 6.37
CA LEU A 304 -20.57 2.77 7.09
C LEU A 304 -21.96 2.31 7.56
N THR A 305 -22.74 3.22 8.15
CA THR A 305 -24.10 2.91 8.62
C THR A 305 -25.00 2.45 7.46
N LYS A 306 -24.83 3.04 6.28
CA LYS A 306 -25.67 2.76 5.12
C LYS A 306 -25.23 1.55 4.29
N TYR A 307 -23.93 1.31 4.18
CA TYR A 307 -23.34 0.34 3.25
C TYR A 307 -22.51 -0.75 3.93
N GLY A 308 -22.14 -0.61 5.20
CA GLY A 308 -21.24 -1.52 5.89
C GLY A 308 -21.76 -2.95 6.00
N SER A 309 -23.04 -3.13 6.39
CA SER A 309 -23.66 -4.47 6.41
C SER A 309 -23.73 -5.08 5.02
N TYR A 310 -24.14 -4.29 4.01
CA TYR A 310 -24.20 -4.74 2.63
C TYR A 310 -22.83 -5.16 2.08
N ALA A 311 -21.79 -4.37 2.34
CA ALA A 311 -20.42 -4.68 1.93
C ALA A 311 -19.96 -6.00 2.56
N LYS A 312 -20.23 -6.19 3.85
CA LYS A 312 -19.93 -7.45 4.55
C LYS A 312 -20.69 -8.63 3.93
N ASP A 313 -22.01 -8.51 3.77
CA ASP A 313 -22.84 -9.56 3.16
C ASP A 313 -22.37 -9.92 1.75
N LYS A 314 -21.93 -8.92 0.98
CA LYS A 314 -21.35 -9.12 -0.37
C LYS A 314 -20.02 -9.87 -0.35
N LEU A 315 -19.16 -9.60 0.62
CA LEU A 315 -17.89 -10.31 0.77
C LEU A 315 -18.11 -11.73 1.29
N ASP A 316 -19.02 -11.92 2.24
CA ASP A 316 -19.39 -13.23 2.79
C ASP A 316 -20.06 -14.11 1.72
N ALA A 317 -20.83 -13.51 0.82
CA ALA A 317 -21.46 -14.17 -0.32
C ALA A 317 -20.63 -14.14 -1.62
N CYS A 318 -19.33 -13.80 -1.54
CA CYS A 318 -18.48 -13.70 -2.72
C CYS A 318 -18.35 -15.05 -3.43
N SER A 319 -18.83 -15.11 -4.68
CA SER A 319 -18.85 -16.35 -5.45
C SER A 319 -17.44 -16.82 -5.79
N GLU A 320 -17.26 -18.12 -6.02
CA GLU A 320 -15.97 -18.66 -6.47
C GLU A 320 -15.51 -18.01 -7.78
N THR A 321 -16.42 -17.77 -8.72
CA THR A 321 -16.15 -17.05 -9.96
C THR A 321 -15.62 -15.64 -9.71
N SER A 322 -16.24 -14.89 -8.79
CA SER A 322 -15.79 -13.55 -8.40
C SER A 322 -14.40 -13.61 -7.75
N ARG A 323 -14.15 -14.57 -6.85
CA ARG A 323 -12.83 -14.77 -6.20
C ARG A 323 -11.74 -15.08 -7.22
N MET A 324 -11.99 -16.00 -8.15
CA MET A 324 -11.06 -16.31 -9.23
C MET A 324 -10.78 -15.10 -10.13
N HIS A 325 -11.81 -14.28 -10.42
CA HIS A 325 -11.62 -13.06 -11.21
C HIS A 325 -10.73 -12.05 -10.48
N ILE A 326 -10.98 -11.81 -9.19
CA ILE A 326 -10.13 -10.95 -8.35
C ILE A 326 -8.69 -11.47 -8.32
N GLN A 327 -8.52 -12.78 -8.13
CA GLN A 327 -7.21 -13.41 -8.10
C GLN A 327 -6.48 -13.27 -9.43
N TYR A 328 -7.18 -13.50 -10.55
CA TYR A 328 -6.63 -13.30 -11.89
C TYR A 328 -6.13 -11.87 -12.09
N VAL A 329 -6.93 -10.88 -11.68
CA VAL A 329 -6.61 -9.44 -11.81
C VAL A 329 -5.30 -9.10 -11.09
N ILE A 330 -5.16 -9.56 -9.84
CA ILE A 330 -3.95 -9.34 -9.03
C ILE A 330 -2.77 -10.11 -9.60
N LEU A 331 -2.92 -11.42 -9.83
CA LEU A 331 -1.83 -12.29 -10.31
C LEU A 331 -1.30 -11.86 -11.66
N LYS A 332 -2.16 -11.43 -12.59
CA LYS A 332 -1.73 -10.92 -13.90
C LYS A 332 -0.87 -9.67 -13.75
N THR A 333 -1.22 -8.77 -12.84
CA THR A 333 -0.46 -7.54 -12.54
C THR A 333 0.89 -7.84 -11.89
N THR A 334 0.94 -8.83 -11.00
CA THR A 334 2.15 -9.13 -10.23
C THR A 334 3.07 -10.17 -10.87
N LYS A 335 2.60 -10.93 -11.88
CA LYS A 335 3.29 -12.09 -12.46
C LYS A 335 4.77 -11.87 -12.76
N ALA A 336 5.09 -10.79 -13.47
CA ALA A 336 6.47 -10.50 -13.87
C ALA A 336 7.37 -10.24 -12.64
N LYS A 337 6.85 -9.48 -11.66
CA LYS A 337 7.55 -9.14 -10.43
C LYS A 337 7.72 -10.35 -9.52
N SER A 338 6.68 -11.16 -9.34
CA SER A 338 6.74 -12.41 -8.55
C SER A 338 7.74 -13.39 -9.14
N LYS A 339 7.75 -13.58 -10.48
CA LYS A 339 8.74 -14.44 -11.14
C LYS A 339 10.17 -13.93 -10.98
N ALA A 340 10.39 -12.62 -11.13
CA ALA A 340 11.73 -12.04 -10.91
C ALA A 340 12.21 -12.24 -9.47
N LEU A 341 11.29 -12.11 -8.51
CA LEU A 341 11.57 -12.35 -7.10
C LEU A 341 11.94 -13.82 -6.83
N GLU A 342 11.14 -14.76 -7.35
CA GLU A 342 11.39 -16.21 -7.20
C GLU A 342 12.72 -16.62 -7.82
N ASN A 343 13.02 -16.16 -9.03
CA ASN A 343 14.30 -16.40 -9.70
C ASN A 343 15.47 -15.90 -8.83
N ARG A 344 15.34 -14.71 -8.25
CA ARG A 344 16.39 -14.15 -7.39
C ARG A 344 16.57 -14.98 -6.11
N ILE A 345 15.48 -15.46 -5.51
CA ILE A 345 15.56 -16.34 -4.33
C ILE A 345 16.22 -17.67 -4.71
N GLN A 346 15.89 -18.24 -5.86
CA GLN A 346 16.52 -19.45 -6.37
C GLN A 346 18.04 -19.27 -6.54
N GLU A 347 18.48 -18.14 -7.13
CA GLU A 347 19.90 -17.80 -7.23
C GLU A 347 20.58 -17.71 -5.86
N LEU A 348 19.94 -17.06 -4.88
CA LEU A 348 20.46 -16.94 -3.52
C LEU A 348 20.65 -18.31 -2.87
N LEU A 349 19.72 -19.24 -3.07
CA LEU A 349 19.79 -20.61 -2.58
C LEU A 349 20.85 -21.45 -3.30
N SER A 350 21.06 -21.23 -4.60
CA SER A 350 22.05 -21.97 -5.40
C SER A 350 23.48 -21.44 -5.26
N SER A 351 23.68 -20.21 -4.79
CA SER A 351 25.02 -19.66 -4.59
C SER A 351 25.78 -20.46 -3.52
N PRO A 352 27.00 -20.94 -3.79
CA PRO A 352 27.87 -21.47 -2.75
C PRO A 352 28.05 -20.42 -1.66
N ASP A 353 28.40 -20.86 -0.44
CA ASP A 353 28.61 -20.00 0.74
C ASP A 353 29.85 -19.10 0.60
N ASP A 354 29.89 -18.27 -0.45
CA ASP A 354 30.84 -17.19 -0.62
C ASP A 354 30.39 -16.01 0.25
N ASN A 355 30.33 -16.27 1.57
CA ASN A 355 29.91 -15.32 2.60
C ASN A 355 31.06 -14.39 3.05
N SER A 356 32.15 -14.30 2.28
CA SER A 356 33.18 -13.29 2.51
C SER A 356 32.98 -12.07 1.58
N SER A 357 32.28 -11.07 2.11
CA SER A 357 32.50 -9.64 1.84
C SER A 357 32.34 -9.06 0.42
N ARG A 358 31.53 -9.63 -0.48
CA ARG A 358 31.05 -8.84 -1.63
C ARG A 358 29.98 -7.85 -1.19
N VAL A 359 30.41 -6.62 -0.88
CA VAL A 359 29.54 -5.45 -0.77
C VAL A 359 28.82 -5.28 -2.11
N CYS A 360 27.53 -5.57 -2.17
CA CYS A 360 26.73 -5.28 -3.35
C CYS A 360 26.65 -3.76 -3.53
N ASN A 361 27.47 -3.23 -4.43
CA ASN A 361 27.20 -1.93 -5.02
C ASN A 361 25.94 -2.10 -5.88
N VAL A 362 24.79 -1.70 -5.35
CA VAL A 362 23.55 -1.61 -6.11
C VAL A 362 23.73 -0.46 -7.11
N GLN A 363 23.94 -0.78 -8.38
CA GLN A 363 23.99 0.18 -9.49
C GLN A 363 22.60 0.44 -10.04
#